data_AF-A0A9D6JK74-F1
#
_entry.id   AF-A0A9D6JK74-F1
#
_cell.length_a   1.000
_cell.length_b   1.000
_cell.length_c   1.000
_cell.angle_alpha   90.00
_cell.angle_beta   90.00
_cell.angle_gamma   90.00
#
_symmetry.space_group_name_H-M   'P 1'
#
loop_
_entity.id
_entity.type
_entity.pdbx_description
1 polymer ?
#
loop_
_entity_poly.entity_id
_entity_poly.type
_entity_poly.pdbx_seq_one_letter_code
_entity_poly.pdbx_strand_id
1 'polypeptide(L)'
;IAAVFLAPLSALAGEISDIDIATYELAGKNNQHSNMQMRLSKTNGKWVMEGKQGSASWKNISCDSGCDYRASSSAEMAAYLSVFPDDMQKRFDIACIQNVANAFCRLTKKDDSSKRGYALVALVTGNPVPLSLKRLTKPYPSKK
;
A
#
# COMPACT_ATOMS: atom_id res chain seq x y z
N ILE A 1 -16.63 44.09 6.83
CA ILE A 1 -17.20 42.78 6.47
C ILE A 1 -16.01 41.88 6.15
N ALA A 2 -15.63 40.98 7.06
CA ALA A 2 -14.52 40.05 6.84
C ALA A 2 -15.07 38.79 6.16
N ALA A 3 -14.70 38.58 4.90
CA ALA A 3 -15.05 37.37 4.17
C ALA A 3 -14.06 36.26 4.57
N VAL A 4 -14.52 35.32 5.41
CA VAL A 4 -13.79 34.09 5.70
C VAL A 4 -14.00 33.16 4.51
N PHE A 5 -12.96 33.00 3.69
CA PHE A 5 -12.93 31.96 2.66
C PHE A 5 -12.82 30.60 3.35
N LEU A 6 -13.96 29.92 3.49
CA LEU A 6 -14.02 28.49 3.81
C LEU A 6 -13.43 27.73 2.61
N ALA A 7 -12.12 27.46 2.66
CA ALA A 7 -11.51 26.51 1.74
C ALA A 7 -12.14 25.13 2.00
N PRO A 8 -12.62 24.42 0.97
CA PRO A 8 -13.11 23.07 1.15
C PRO A 8 -11.92 22.20 1.55
N LEU A 9 -11.96 21.61 2.74
CA LEU A 9 -11.09 20.50 3.08
C LEU A 9 -11.49 19.32 2.18
N SER A 10 -10.89 19.25 1.00
CA SER A 10 -10.83 18.01 0.26
C SER A 10 -10.08 17.03 1.16
N ALA A 11 -10.82 16.11 1.77
CA ALA A 11 -10.25 14.96 2.46
C ALA A 11 -9.54 14.10 1.41
N LEU A 12 -8.32 14.51 1.05
CA LEU A 12 -7.37 13.62 0.42
C LEU A 12 -7.24 12.43 1.35
N ALA A 13 -7.43 11.23 0.82
CA ALA A 13 -7.03 10.00 1.49
C ALA A 13 -5.67 10.27 2.17
N GLY A 14 -5.63 10.18 3.50
CA GLY A 14 -4.42 10.57 4.24
C GLY A 14 -3.20 9.86 3.66
N GLU A 15 -2.08 10.56 3.51
CA GLU A 15 -0.85 9.99 2.95
C GLU A 15 -0.44 8.70 3.67
N ILE A 16 0.32 7.85 2.98
CA ILE A 16 0.98 6.72 3.64
C ILE A 16 1.85 7.28 4.78
N SER A 17 1.68 6.74 5.98
CA SER A 17 2.23 7.29 7.21
C SER A 17 2.68 6.19 8.15
N ASP A 18 3.25 6.55 9.30
CA ASP A 18 3.89 5.59 10.21
C ASP A 18 2.92 4.51 10.73
N ILE A 19 1.61 4.74 10.66
CA ILE A 19 0.59 3.73 10.99
C ILE A 19 0.59 2.53 10.03
N ASP A 20 1.16 2.70 8.83
CA ASP A 20 1.31 1.69 7.79
C ASP A 20 2.63 0.91 7.92
N ILE A 21 3.50 1.26 8.87
CA ILE A 21 4.69 0.45 9.17
C ILE A 21 4.22 -0.87 9.77
N ALA A 22 4.46 -1.97 9.05
CA ALA A 22 4.07 -3.30 9.47
C ALA A 22 4.72 -4.39 8.62
N THR A 23 4.52 -5.64 9.04
CA THR A 23 4.64 -6.80 8.17
C THR A 23 3.28 -7.14 7.59
N TYR A 24 3.27 -7.49 6.32
CA TYR A 24 2.14 -7.88 5.51
C TYR A 24 2.39 -9.26 4.94
N GLU A 25 1.32 -10.00 4.67
CA GLU A 25 1.35 -11.21 3.88
C GLU A 25 0.58 -10.98 2.59
N LEU A 26 1.14 -11.45 1.49
CA LEU A 26 0.41 -11.51 0.23
C LEU A 26 -0.75 -12.48 0.39
N ALA A 27 -1.98 -12.03 0.16
CA ALA A 27 -3.14 -12.90 0.20
C ALA A 27 -3.06 -13.88 -0.98
N GLY A 28 -3.02 -15.18 -0.68
CA GLY A 28 -3.14 -16.22 -1.70
C GLY A 28 -4.57 -16.31 -2.26
N LYS A 29 -4.74 -17.11 -3.32
CA LYS A 29 -6.07 -17.48 -3.81
C LYS A 29 -6.88 -18.09 -2.63
N ASN A 30 -8.15 -17.69 -2.50
CA ASN A 30 -9.06 -18.18 -1.46
C ASN A 30 -8.58 -17.95 -0.01
N ASN A 31 -7.94 -16.82 0.28
CA ASN A 31 -7.41 -16.49 1.61
C ASN A 31 -6.37 -17.48 2.17
N GLN A 32 -5.75 -18.29 1.31
CA GLN A 32 -4.64 -19.14 1.73
C GLN A 32 -3.38 -18.32 2.00
N HIS A 33 -2.61 -18.75 2.99
CA HIS A 33 -1.30 -18.18 3.30
C HIS A 33 -0.35 -18.41 2.11
N SER A 34 0.15 -17.32 1.52
CA SER A 34 1.09 -17.42 0.40
C SER A 34 2.52 -17.73 0.84
N ASN A 35 2.80 -17.66 2.15
CA ASN A 35 4.13 -17.64 2.75
C ASN A 35 5.03 -16.49 2.25
N MET A 36 4.51 -15.59 1.41
CA MET A 36 5.21 -14.41 0.92
C MET A 36 4.87 -13.24 1.83
N GLN A 37 5.88 -12.76 2.55
CA GLN A 37 5.74 -11.64 3.47
C GLN A 37 6.47 -10.42 2.94
N MET A 38 5.90 -9.26 3.24
CA MET A 38 6.42 -7.96 2.89
C MET A 38 6.54 -7.13 4.17
N ARG A 39 7.57 -6.31 4.29
CA ARG A 39 7.76 -5.41 5.42
C ARG A 39 7.89 -4.00 4.88
N LEU A 40 6.96 -3.14 5.26
CA LEU A 40 7.07 -1.71 5.03
C LEU A 40 7.70 -1.06 6.26
N SER A 41 8.72 -0.24 6.05
CA SER A 41 9.44 0.47 7.11
C SER A 41 9.92 1.84 6.63
N LYS A 42 10.37 2.69 7.55
CA LYS A 42 11.11 3.92 7.24
C LYS A 42 12.54 3.80 7.72
N THR A 43 13.49 4.12 6.85
CA THR A 43 14.91 4.25 7.19
C THR A 43 15.40 5.61 6.70
N ASN A 44 15.96 6.44 7.59
CA ASN A 44 16.43 7.79 7.28
C ASN A 44 15.38 8.65 6.55
N GLY A 45 14.12 8.57 6.99
CA GLY A 45 13.00 9.31 6.39
C GLY A 45 12.48 8.75 5.07
N LYS A 46 13.11 7.70 4.52
CA LYS A 46 12.71 7.07 3.26
C LYS A 46 11.95 5.78 3.51
N TRP A 47 10.91 5.53 2.72
CA TRP A 47 10.19 4.27 2.77
C TRP A 47 11.03 3.15 2.16
N VAL A 48 11.02 1.99 2.82
CA VAL A 48 11.71 0.78 2.39
C VAL A 48 10.72 -0.37 2.46
N MET A 49 10.61 -1.11 1.36
CA MET A 49 9.88 -2.35 1.28
C MET A 49 10.85 -3.52 1.17
N GLU A 50 10.69 -4.51 2.04
CA GLU A 50 11.43 -5.77 1.98
C GLU A 50 10.48 -6.93 1.77
N GLY A 51 10.94 -7.98 1.09
CA GLY A 51 10.20 -9.21 0.86
C GLY A 51 10.95 -10.42 1.42
N LYS A 52 10.21 -11.45 1.82
CA LYS A 52 10.75 -12.79 2.07
C LYS A 52 9.73 -13.87 1.74
N GLN A 53 10.23 -15.05 1.38
CA GLN A 53 9.43 -16.26 1.20
C GLN A 53 9.73 -17.25 2.33
N GLY A 54 8.70 -17.63 3.10
CA GLY A 54 8.82 -18.56 4.22
C GLY A 54 9.84 -18.10 5.28
N SER A 55 10.85 -18.95 5.52
CA SER A 55 11.94 -18.70 6.46
C SER A 55 13.17 -18.01 5.84
N ALA A 56 13.12 -17.63 4.57
CA ALA A 56 14.21 -16.91 3.92
C ALA A 56 14.49 -15.55 4.60
N SER A 57 15.71 -15.05 4.41
CA SER A 57 16.09 -13.70 4.85
C SER A 57 15.29 -12.63 4.12
N TRP A 58 15.05 -11.51 4.82
CA TRP A 58 14.49 -10.31 4.22
C TRP A 58 15.42 -9.76 3.14
N LYS A 59 14.84 -9.39 2.01
CA LYS A 59 15.54 -8.72 0.90
C LYS A 59 14.84 -7.43 0.57
N ASN A 60 15.59 -6.37 0.32
CA ASN A 60 15.02 -5.13 -0.19
C ASN A 60 14.41 -5.38 -1.58
N ILE A 61 13.14 -5.04 -1.75
CA ILE A 61 12.40 -5.17 -3.02
C ILE A 61 12.01 -3.80 -3.59
N SER A 62 12.54 -2.73 -3.00
CA SER A 62 12.38 -1.36 -3.46
C SER A 62 13.23 -1.04 -4.70
N CYS A 63 13.68 -2.04 -5.47
CA CYS A 63 14.76 -1.99 -6.48
C CYS A 63 16.08 -1.35 -5.98
N ASP A 64 17.15 -1.48 -6.78
CA ASP A 64 18.48 -0.99 -6.44
C ASP A 64 18.54 0.56 -6.35
N SER A 65 19.72 1.12 -6.06
CA SER A 65 19.94 2.55 -5.83
C SER A 65 19.22 3.46 -6.85
N GLY A 66 18.46 4.44 -6.37
CA GLY A 66 17.72 5.40 -7.19
C GLY A 66 16.20 5.17 -7.24
N CYS A 67 15.72 4.09 -6.63
CA CYS A 67 14.30 3.74 -6.57
C CYS A 67 13.59 4.17 -5.27
N ASP A 68 13.85 5.39 -4.81
CA ASP A 68 13.18 5.92 -3.63
C ASP A 68 11.66 5.97 -3.86
N TYR A 69 10.90 5.50 -2.89
CA TYR A 69 9.45 5.66 -2.90
C TYR A 69 9.10 7.14 -2.79
N ARG A 70 8.14 7.56 -3.61
CA ARG A 70 7.48 8.86 -3.54
C ARG A 70 5.98 8.70 -3.36
N ALA A 71 5.29 9.76 -2.95
CA ALA A 71 3.85 9.80 -3.04
C ALA A 71 3.39 9.57 -4.49
N SER A 72 2.33 8.78 -4.66
CA SER A 72 1.67 8.62 -5.96
C SER A 72 0.78 9.83 -6.22
N SER A 73 0.76 10.30 -7.45
CA SER A 73 -0.16 11.37 -7.89
C SER A 73 -1.60 10.87 -7.95
N SER A 74 -2.57 11.79 -8.01
CA SER A 74 -3.99 11.42 -8.18
C SER A 74 -4.26 10.63 -9.46
N ALA A 75 -3.53 10.92 -10.55
CA ALA A 75 -3.66 10.19 -11.81
C ALA A 75 -3.14 8.75 -11.69
N GLU A 76 -2.01 8.55 -11.00
CA GLU A 76 -1.44 7.22 -10.75
C GLU A 76 -2.36 6.40 -9.84
N MET A 77 -2.85 7.00 -8.75
CA MET A 77 -3.80 6.36 -7.85
C MET A 77 -5.11 5.97 -8.56
N ALA A 78 -5.60 6.81 -9.49
CA ALA A 78 -6.76 6.47 -10.30
C ALA A 78 -6.49 5.28 -11.24
N ALA A 79 -5.31 5.23 -11.87
CA ALA A 79 -4.89 4.10 -12.70
C ALA A 79 -4.72 2.80 -11.88
N TYR A 80 -4.29 2.90 -10.63
CA TYR A 80 -4.20 1.75 -9.73
C TYR A 80 -5.57 1.28 -9.28
N LEU A 81 -6.53 2.19 -9.08
CA LEU A 81 -7.90 1.82 -8.75
C LEU A 81 -8.69 1.25 -9.93
N SER A 82 -8.37 1.64 -11.17
CA SER A 82 -9.10 1.16 -12.36
C SER A 82 -8.89 -0.32 -12.66
N VAL A 83 -7.89 -0.96 -12.05
CA VAL A 83 -7.66 -2.42 -12.14
C VAL A 83 -8.39 -3.21 -11.04
N PHE A 84 -9.02 -2.52 -10.09
CA PHE A 84 -9.94 -3.13 -9.14
C PHE A 84 -11.39 -3.02 -9.64
N PRO A 85 -12.34 -3.78 -9.06
CA PRO A 85 -13.76 -3.63 -9.41
C PRO A 85 -14.27 -2.19 -9.30
N ASP A 86 -15.16 -1.77 -10.20
CA ASP A 86 -15.65 -0.38 -10.38
C ASP A 86 -16.24 0.27 -9.11
N ASP A 87 -16.69 -0.54 -8.15
CA ASP A 87 -17.24 -0.06 -6.89
C ASP A 87 -16.18 0.32 -5.85
N MET A 88 -14.90 0.01 -6.09
CA MET A 88 -13.82 0.32 -5.16
C MET A 88 -13.59 1.81 -5.00
N GLN A 89 -13.59 2.59 -6.09
CA GLN A 89 -13.43 4.04 -6.05
C GLN A 89 -14.57 4.74 -5.28
N LYS A 90 -15.76 4.14 -5.31
CA LYS A 90 -16.95 4.66 -4.61
C LYS A 90 -16.90 4.37 -3.11
N ARG A 91 -16.28 3.25 -2.71
CA ARG A 91 -16.28 2.76 -1.32
C ARG A 91 -15.01 3.10 -0.55
N PHE A 92 -13.90 3.33 -1.24
CA PHE A 92 -12.60 3.50 -0.61
C PHE A 92 -11.89 4.77 -1.06
N ASP A 93 -11.17 5.34 -0.12
CA ASP A 93 -10.11 6.32 -0.33
C ASP A 93 -8.79 5.57 -0.46
N ILE A 94 -7.98 5.90 -1.46
CA ILE A 94 -6.69 5.28 -1.70
C ILE A 94 -5.55 6.27 -1.43
N ALA A 95 -4.53 5.81 -0.72
CA ALA A 95 -3.25 6.49 -0.61
C ALA A 95 -2.15 5.53 -1.01
N CYS A 96 -1.22 5.97 -1.85
CA CYS A 96 -0.13 5.11 -2.32
C CYS A 96 1.22 5.82 -2.26
N ILE A 97 2.26 5.03 -2.00
CA ILE A 97 3.65 5.37 -2.32
C ILE A 97 4.11 4.44 -3.43
N GLN A 98 4.95 4.94 -4.34
CA GLN A 98 5.43 4.14 -5.46
C GLN A 98 6.89 4.43 -5.79
N ASN A 99 7.53 3.45 -6.41
CA ASN A 99 8.75 3.61 -7.18
C ASN A 99 8.53 3.06 -8.60
N VAL A 100 9.59 2.80 -9.35
CA VAL A 100 9.49 2.27 -10.71
C VAL A 100 9.04 0.80 -10.78
N ALA A 101 9.20 0.04 -9.69
CA ALA A 101 8.90 -1.39 -9.65
C ALA A 101 7.50 -1.70 -9.12
N ASN A 102 7.08 -1.01 -8.06
CA ASN A 102 5.81 -1.25 -7.40
C ASN A 102 5.25 -0.02 -6.68
N ALA A 103 3.96 -0.09 -6.34
CA ALA A 103 3.30 0.83 -5.43
C ALA A 103 2.75 0.09 -4.20
N PHE A 104 2.91 0.64 -3.01
CA PHE A 104 2.21 0.20 -1.81
C PHE A 104 1.03 1.14 -1.56
N CYS A 105 -0.17 0.57 -1.41
CA CYS A 105 -1.40 1.31 -1.28
C CYS A 105 -2.19 0.90 -0.03
N ARG A 106 -2.71 1.90 0.68
CA ARG A 106 -3.74 1.75 1.71
C ARG A 106 -5.09 2.10 1.10
N LEU A 107 -6.08 1.23 1.30
CA LEU A 107 -7.48 1.47 0.96
C LEU A 107 -8.26 1.69 2.25
N THR A 108 -8.78 2.90 2.47
CA THR A 108 -9.55 3.25 3.66
C THR A 108 -11.02 3.32 3.29
N LYS A 109 -11.89 2.63 4.03
CA LYS A 109 -13.33 2.65 3.72
C LYS A 109 -13.91 4.02 4.03
N LYS A 110 -14.66 4.61 3.09
CA LYS A 110 -15.20 5.98 3.20
C LYS A 110 -16.24 6.13 4.31
N ASP A 111 -17.00 5.08 4.59
CA ASP A 111 -18.04 5.06 5.64
C ASP A 111 -17.51 4.60 7.01
N ASP A 112 -16.29 4.05 7.09
CA ASP A 112 -15.63 3.62 8.32
C ASP A 112 -14.11 3.66 8.16
N SER A 113 -13.50 4.78 8.58
CA SER A 113 -12.06 5.00 8.45
C SER A 113 -11.19 4.09 9.33
N SER A 114 -11.80 3.31 10.24
CA SER A 114 -11.11 2.26 10.98
C SER A 114 -10.84 1.02 10.12
N LYS A 115 -11.61 0.82 9.04
CA LYS A 115 -11.44 -0.31 8.11
C LYS A 115 -10.44 0.05 7.02
N ARG A 116 -9.33 -0.68 7.02
CA ARG A 116 -8.23 -0.49 6.08
C ARG A 116 -7.89 -1.81 5.39
N GLY A 117 -7.85 -1.77 4.06
CA GLY A 117 -7.21 -2.76 3.21
C GLY A 117 -5.85 -2.28 2.75
N TYR A 118 -5.01 -3.20 2.29
CA TYR A 118 -3.69 -2.88 1.75
C TYR A 118 -3.48 -3.67 0.46
N ALA A 119 -2.75 -3.08 -0.47
CA ALA A 119 -2.37 -3.73 -1.71
C ALA A 119 -0.94 -3.34 -2.08
N LEU A 120 -0.23 -4.27 -2.69
CA LEU A 120 0.93 -3.95 -3.52
C LEU A 120 0.48 -3.94 -4.98
N VAL A 121 0.90 -2.96 -5.75
CA VAL A 121 0.63 -2.90 -7.20
C VAL A 121 1.96 -3.11 -7.91
N ALA A 122 2.10 -4.21 -8.64
CA ALA A 122 3.28 -4.44 -9.47
C ALA A 122 3.19 -3.60 -10.75
N LEU A 123 4.25 -2.84 -11.07
CA LEU A 123 4.29 -1.91 -12.21
C LEU A 123 5.15 -2.40 -13.38
N VAL A 124 5.98 -3.41 -13.15
CA VAL A 124 6.99 -3.90 -14.11
C VAL A 124 6.43 -4.60 -15.36
N THR A 125 5.12 -4.90 -15.40
CA THR A 125 4.47 -5.66 -16.47
C THR A 125 3.74 -4.81 -17.52
N GLY A 126 3.91 -3.48 -17.50
CA GLY A 126 3.22 -2.54 -18.40
C GLY A 126 1.79 -2.19 -17.96
N ASN A 127 1.04 -3.18 -17.46
CA ASN A 127 -0.25 -2.97 -16.77
C ASN A 127 -0.08 -3.13 -15.25
N PRO A 128 -0.64 -2.23 -14.42
CA PRO A 128 -0.64 -2.38 -12.97
C PRO A 128 -1.34 -3.67 -12.53
N VAL A 129 -0.67 -4.51 -11.75
CA VAL A 129 -1.26 -5.76 -11.22
C VAL A 129 -1.43 -5.64 -9.70
N PRO A 130 -2.67 -5.58 -9.18
CA PRO A 130 -2.90 -5.46 -7.75
C PRO A 130 -2.76 -6.81 -7.05
N LEU A 131 -2.05 -6.78 -5.93
CA LEU A 131 -1.76 -7.90 -5.05
C LEU A 131 -2.27 -7.54 -3.65
N SER A 132 -3.36 -8.18 -3.23
CA SER A 132 -3.97 -7.92 -1.92
C SER A 132 -3.03 -8.31 -0.79
N LEU A 133 -2.90 -7.43 0.21
CA LEU A 133 -2.05 -7.62 1.37
C LEU A 133 -2.90 -7.72 2.65
N LYS A 134 -2.54 -8.67 3.50
CA LYS A 134 -3.08 -8.80 4.85
C LYS A 134 -2.04 -8.31 5.84
N ARG A 135 -2.38 -7.29 6.63
CA ARG A 135 -1.52 -6.84 7.74
C ARG A 135 -1.41 -7.95 8.78
N LEU A 136 -0.19 -8.32 9.14
CA LEU A 136 0.07 -9.32 10.16
C LEU A 136 0.18 -8.67 11.54
N THR A 137 -0.42 -9.33 12.55
CA THR A 137 -0.22 -8.99 13.97
C THR A 137 0.94 -9.78 14.58
N LYS A 138 1.39 -10.86 13.92
CA LYS A 138 2.53 -11.70 14.29
C LYS A 138 3.30 -12.11 13.02
N PRO A 139 4.65 -12.14 13.03
CA PRO A 139 5.43 -12.64 11.90
C PRO A 139 5.10 -14.12 11.60
N TYR A 140 5.13 -14.50 10.32
CA TYR A 140 4.93 -15.89 9.89
C TYR A 140 6.29 -16.58 9.57
N PRO A 141 6.45 -17.89 9.86
CA PRO A 141 5.54 -18.72 10.62
C PRO A 141 5.52 -18.28 12.10
N SER A 142 4.32 -18.17 12.67
CA SER A 142 4.20 -18.00 14.11
C SER A 142 4.70 -19.28 14.77
N LYS A 143 5.75 -19.18 15.61
CA LYS A 143 6.12 -20.31 16.47
C LYS A 143 4.88 -20.71 17.27
N LYS A 144 4.54 -22.00 17.23
CA LYS A 144 3.45 -22.60 18.02
C LYS A 144 3.73 -22.44 19.51
#